data_AF-A0A8R1E0B2-F1
#
_entry.id   AF-A0A8R1E0B2-F1
#
_cell.length_a   1.000
_cell.length_b   1.000
_cell.length_c   1.000
_cell.angle_alpha   90.00
_cell.angle_beta   90.00
_cell.angle_gamma   90.00
#
_symmetry.space_group_name_H-M   'P 1'
#
loop_
_entity.id
_entity.type
_entity.pdbx_description
1 polymer ?
#
loop_
_entity_poly.entity_id
_entity_poly.type
_entity_poly.pdbx_seq_one_letter_code
_entity_poly.pdbx_strand_id
1 'polypeptide(L)'
;MNPSAFDTIKNAVQVSSVILSWVINLFLIYLIVNKSNKKMGNYRHLMVFFCICSFCFSTMDVAIRPIIYSHQSAFFMMMDLRNRAIPVHVANAMVCVMAGCFGVIIYGIAIHFIFRYFALESEAVKSAFDINITETAYAAAIFYPPDHLGHPIFNYQCFLGSTMYLLIMIIPFAIVVVICIKSVRKIRQFPMSKYGKDFQMQLYKALIAQTLIPVIFLFIPFGVLFVLPIFEISCKTLSTSLTFVYALYPVVDPLPIMFFVDSYRRVISKFITWKPCFPNKVNTVSEEVQSREESFC
;
A
#
# COMPACT_ATOMS: atom_id res chain seq x y z
N MET A 1 26.53 15.87 -49.59
CA MET A 1 27.60 15.13 -48.88
C MET A 1 27.83 13.82 -49.61
N ASN A 2 29.07 13.43 -49.92
CA ASN A 2 29.33 12.14 -50.58
C ASN A 2 28.85 10.99 -49.69
N PRO A 3 28.12 9.98 -50.22
CA PRO A 3 27.59 8.86 -49.43
C PRO A 3 28.67 8.13 -48.61
N SER A 4 29.85 7.94 -49.19
CA SER A 4 31.00 7.32 -48.51
C SER A 4 31.55 8.15 -47.35
N ALA A 5 31.54 9.48 -47.46
CA ALA A 5 31.96 10.37 -46.38
C ALA A 5 30.95 10.34 -45.22
N PHE A 6 29.65 10.29 -45.54
CA PHE A 6 28.58 10.17 -44.54
C PHE A 6 28.68 8.88 -43.75
N ASP A 7 28.87 7.73 -44.43
CA ASP A 7 29.01 6.44 -43.76
C ASP A 7 30.27 6.37 -42.88
N THR A 8 31.37 6.96 -43.33
CA THR A 8 32.61 7.01 -42.55
C THR A 8 32.43 7.84 -41.28
N ILE A 9 31.82 9.02 -41.39
CA ILE A 9 31.54 9.90 -40.25
C ILE A 9 30.54 9.25 -39.29
N LYS A 10 29.44 8.67 -39.80
CA LYS A 10 28.46 7.96 -39.00
C LYS A 10 29.12 6.84 -38.19
N ASN A 11 29.92 6.00 -38.84
CA ASN A 11 30.61 4.90 -38.16
C ASN A 11 31.59 5.41 -37.09
N ALA A 12 32.35 6.47 -37.38
CA ALA A 12 33.27 7.07 -36.41
C ALA A 12 32.52 7.62 -35.18
N VAL A 13 31.38 8.29 -35.39
CA VAL A 13 30.50 8.81 -34.32
C VAL A 13 29.89 7.67 -33.51
N GLN A 14 29.41 6.60 -34.15
CA GLN A 14 28.84 5.45 -33.43
C GLN A 14 29.89 4.74 -32.57
N VAL A 15 31.07 4.43 -33.13
CA VAL A 15 32.13 3.74 -32.39
C VAL A 15 32.62 4.59 -31.21
N SER A 16 32.85 5.89 -31.42
CA SER A 16 33.26 6.79 -30.32
C SER A 16 32.18 6.93 -29.25
N SER A 17 30.90 6.99 -29.64
CA SER A 17 29.76 7.06 -28.71
C SER A 17 29.62 5.80 -27.85
N VAL A 18 29.85 4.61 -28.42
CA VAL A 18 29.79 3.35 -27.67
C VAL A 18 30.93 3.25 -26.66
N ILE A 19 32.16 3.56 -27.08
CA ILE A 19 33.32 3.57 -26.18
C ILE A 19 33.07 4.54 -25.01
N LEU A 20 32.59 5.75 -25.31
CA LEU A 20 32.26 6.74 -24.30
C LEU A 20 31.12 6.26 -23.37
N SER A 21 30.06 5.68 -23.94
CA SER A 21 28.93 5.13 -23.18
C SER A 21 29.40 4.05 -22.20
N TRP A 22 30.28 3.14 -22.64
CA TRP A 22 30.81 2.08 -21.78
C TRP A 22 31.63 2.66 -20.63
N VAL A 23 32.55 3.57 -20.92
CA VAL A 23 33.39 4.22 -19.89
C VAL A 23 32.52 4.92 -18.86
N ILE A 24 31.54 5.73 -19.31
CA ILE A 24 30.66 6.48 -18.42
C ILE A 24 29.78 5.55 -17.58
N ASN A 25 29.11 4.56 -18.20
CA ASN A 25 28.19 3.68 -17.47
C ASN A 25 28.92 2.75 -16.50
N LEU A 26 30.12 2.25 -16.85
CA LEU A 26 30.94 1.45 -15.93
C LEU A 26 31.46 2.29 -14.76
N PHE A 27 31.91 3.51 -15.03
CA PHE A 27 32.31 4.45 -13.97
C PHE A 27 31.13 4.81 -13.07
N LEU A 28 29.95 5.03 -13.63
CA LEU A 28 28.72 5.31 -12.88
C LEU A 28 28.33 4.13 -11.98
N ILE A 29 28.40 2.89 -12.49
CA ILE A 29 28.17 1.69 -11.67
C ILE A 29 29.19 1.63 -10.52
N TYR A 30 30.48 1.86 -10.80
CA TYR A 30 31.52 1.90 -9.76
C TYR A 30 31.21 2.93 -8.67
N LEU A 31 30.78 4.14 -9.04
CA LEU A 31 30.37 5.17 -8.08
C LEU A 31 29.13 4.77 -7.29
N ILE A 32 28.12 4.21 -7.93
CA ILE A 32 26.88 3.79 -7.26
C ILE A 32 27.15 2.68 -6.25
N VAL A 33 28.02 1.72 -6.58
CA VAL A 33 28.31 0.58 -5.69
C VAL A 33 29.24 1.00 -4.54
N ASN A 34 30.31 1.75 -4.83
CA ASN A 34 31.40 1.98 -3.86
C ASN A 34 31.34 3.32 -3.14
N LYS A 35 30.65 4.33 -3.68
CA LYS A 35 30.61 5.69 -3.14
C LYS A 35 29.21 6.18 -2.78
N SER A 36 28.14 5.46 -3.13
CA SER A 36 26.77 5.86 -2.83
C SER A 36 26.44 5.75 -1.34
N ASN A 37 25.69 6.74 -0.83
CA ASN A 37 25.25 6.80 0.55
C ASN A 37 24.19 5.72 0.83
N LYS A 38 24.22 5.09 2.01
CA LYS A 38 23.23 4.08 2.44
C LYS A 38 21.79 4.62 2.42
N LYS A 39 21.61 5.94 2.55
CA LYS A 39 20.31 6.63 2.41
C LYS A 39 19.61 6.38 1.07
N MET A 40 20.35 6.06 0.00
CA MET A 40 19.75 5.77 -1.31
C MET A 40 18.98 4.44 -1.36
N GLY A 41 19.13 3.53 -0.38
CA GLY A 41 18.30 2.33 -0.25
C GLY A 41 18.18 1.51 -1.54
N ASN A 42 16.96 1.12 -1.91
CA ASN A 42 16.68 0.32 -3.10
C ASN A 42 16.89 1.08 -4.43
N TYR A 43 16.90 2.41 -4.41
CA TYR A 43 17.06 3.25 -5.61
C TYR A 43 18.42 3.03 -6.29
N ARG A 44 19.46 2.65 -5.54
CA ARG A 44 20.79 2.33 -6.09
C ARG A 44 20.76 1.12 -7.05
N HIS A 45 19.95 0.10 -6.77
CA HIS A 45 19.86 -1.10 -7.61
C HIS A 45 19.12 -0.79 -8.92
N LEU A 46 18.12 0.08 -8.84
CA LEU A 46 17.41 0.59 -10.02
C LEU A 46 18.37 1.39 -10.94
N MET A 47 19.20 2.28 -10.39
CA MET A 47 20.21 3.01 -11.16
C MET A 47 21.25 2.08 -11.83
N VAL A 48 21.71 1.05 -11.13
CA VAL A 48 22.62 0.04 -11.72
C VAL A 48 21.95 -0.71 -12.86
N PHE A 49 20.67 -1.10 -12.71
CA PHE A 49 19.90 -1.73 -13.79
C PHE A 49 19.83 -0.84 -15.05
N PHE A 50 19.61 0.46 -14.91
CA PHE A 50 19.64 1.39 -16.04
C PHE A 50 20.98 1.49 -16.74
N CYS A 51 22.08 1.45 -15.98
CA CYS A 51 23.42 1.45 -16.56
C CYS A 51 23.68 0.17 -17.37
N ILE A 52 23.20 -0.99 -16.89
CA ILE A 52 23.30 -2.27 -17.60
C ILE A 52 22.45 -2.25 -18.88
N CYS A 53 21.21 -1.76 -18.83
CA CYS A 53 20.38 -1.60 -20.03
C CYS A 53 21.02 -0.66 -21.06
N SER A 54 21.63 0.44 -20.61
CA SER A 54 22.33 1.39 -21.48
C SER A 54 23.58 0.79 -22.13
N PHE A 55 24.32 -0.04 -21.38
CA PHE A 55 25.43 -0.81 -21.92
C PHE A 55 24.95 -1.75 -23.04
N CYS A 56 23.93 -2.58 -22.78
CA CYS A 56 23.34 -3.47 -23.78
C CYS A 56 22.86 -2.71 -25.02
N PHE A 57 22.14 -1.59 -24.85
CA PHE A 57 21.66 -0.78 -25.96
C PHE A 57 22.81 -0.25 -26.83
N SER A 58 23.86 0.31 -26.21
CA SER A 58 25.03 0.81 -26.95
C SER A 58 25.78 -0.30 -27.70
N THR A 59 25.84 -1.52 -27.16
CA THR A 59 26.43 -2.68 -27.87
C THR A 59 25.60 -3.08 -29.10
N MET A 60 24.27 -2.98 -29.00
CA MET A 60 23.37 -3.29 -30.11
C MET A 60 23.44 -2.22 -31.20
N ASP A 61 23.61 -0.95 -30.85
CA ASP A 61 23.72 0.15 -31.83
C ASP A 61 24.90 -0.07 -32.79
N VAL A 62 26.08 -0.45 -32.29
CA VAL A 62 27.25 -0.73 -33.14
C VAL A 62 27.14 -2.06 -33.89
N ALA A 63 26.42 -3.05 -33.33
CA ALA A 63 26.18 -4.33 -33.99
C ALA A 63 25.24 -4.17 -35.19
N ILE A 64 24.16 -3.40 -35.03
CA ILE A 64 23.11 -3.21 -36.04
C ILE A 64 23.50 -2.12 -37.04
N ARG A 65 24.22 -1.09 -36.61
CA ARG A 65 24.55 0.11 -37.42
C ARG A 65 23.32 0.65 -38.17
N PRO A 66 22.21 0.92 -37.46
CA PRO A 66 20.94 1.26 -38.08
C PRO A 66 21.09 2.45 -39.03
N ILE A 67 20.41 2.38 -40.16
CA ILE A 67 20.19 3.54 -41.01
C ILE A 67 18.71 3.83 -40.99
N ILE A 68 18.37 5.07 -40.66
CA ILE A 68 17.00 5.54 -40.59
C ILE A 68 16.75 6.41 -41.82
N TYR A 69 15.81 5.98 -42.66
CA TYR A 69 15.34 6.74 -43.81
C TYR A 69 13.88 7.11 -43.60
N SER A 70 13.55 8.37 -43.84
CA SER A 70 12.18 8.87 -43.86
C SER A 70 11.91 9.45 -45.23
N HIS A 71 10.87 8.97 -45.90
CA HIS A 71 10.43 9.51 -47.19
C HIS A 71 8.91 9.52 -47.27
N GLN A 72 8.34 10.73 -47.43
CA GLN A 72 6.90 10.98 -47.48
C GLN A 72 6.14 10.33 -46.30
N SER A 73 5.35 9.28 -46.56
CA SER A 73 4.52 8.59 -45.56
C SER A 73 5.19 7.33 -44.98
N ALA A 74 6.46 7.07 -45.28
CA ALA A 74 7.16 5.86 -44.84
C ALA A 74 8.44 6.16 -44.07
N PHE A 75 8.64 5.44 -42.98
CA PHE A 75 9.82 5.47 -42.13
C PHE A 75 10.41 4.06 -42.02
N PHE A 76 11.69 3.92 -42.33
CA PHE A 76 12.39 2.64 -42.28
C PHE A 76 13.64 2.75 -41.42
N MET A 77 13.76 1.84 -40.46
CA MET A 77 15.02 1.52 -39.80
C MET A 77 15.53 0.22 -40.42
N MET A 78 16.72 0.26 -41.01
CA MET A 78 17.29 -0.90 -41.69
C MET A 78 18.74 -1.16 -41.28
N MET A 79 19.09 -2.44 -41.28
CA MET A 79 20.44 -2.94 -41.05
C MET A 79 21.06 -3.34 -42.40
N ASP A 80 22.25 -2.83 -42.70
CA ASP A 80 22.98 -3.24 -43.91
C ASP A 80 23.60 -4.63 -43.71
N LEU A 81 23.17 -5.60 -44.53
CA LEU A 81 23.61 -6.99 -44.51
C LEU A 81 24.71 -7.30 -45.53
N ARG A 82 25.05 -6.35 -46.41
CA ARG A 82 26.09 -6.55 -47.43
C ARG A 82 27.43 -6.87 -46.74
N ASN A 83 28.07 -7.96 -47.16
CA ASN A 83 29.32 -8.49 -46.57
C ASN A 83 29.23 -8.92 -45.09
N ARG A 84 28.04 -9.26 -44.58
CA ARG A 84 27.87 -9.84 -43.24
C ARG A 84 27.29 -11.25 -43.31
N ALA A 85 27.88 -12.19 -42.56
CA ALA A 85 27.38 -13.55 -42.42
C ALA A 85 26.24 -13.68 -41.39
N ILE A 86 25.25 -12.78 -41.45
CA ILE A 86 24.11 -12.75 -40.51
C ILE A 86 22.84 -13.13 -41.28
N PRO A 87 22.09 -14.15 -40.86
CA PRO A 87 20.84 -14.53 -41.53
C PRO A 87 19.76 -13.46 -41.28
N VAL A 88 18.90 -13.25 -42.29
CA VAL A 88 17.87 -12.19 -42.29
C VAL A 88 16.94 -12.25 -41.07
N HIS A 89 16.55 -13.46 -40.63
CA HIS A 89 15.70 -13.63 -39.44
C HIS A 89 16.35 -13.09 -38.17
N VAL A 90 17.66 -13.29 -38.01
CA VAL A 90 18.42 -12.78 -36.87
C VAL A 90 18.56 -11.26 -36.96
N ALA A 91 18.81 -10.72 -38.17
CA ALA A 91 18.88 -9.27 -38.38
C ALA A 91 17.55 -8.57 -38.06
N ASN A 92 16.42 -9.14 -38.49
CA ASN A 92 15.09 -8.63 -38.17
C ASN A 92 14.84 -8.65 -36.65
N ALA A 93 15.19 -9.75 -35.98
CA ALA A 93 15.09 -9.83 -34.52
C ALA A 93 15.94 -8.76 -33.84
N MET A 94 17.19 -8.54 -34.29
CA MET A 94 18.07 -7.52 -33.73
C MET A 94 17.49 -6.10 -33.89
N VAL A 95 16.94 -5.76 -35.06
CA VAL A 95 16.28 -4.47 -35.30
C VAL A 95 15.04 -4.31 -34.42
N CYS A 96 14.21 -5.35 -34.27
CA CYS A 96 13.06 -5.33 -33.37
C CYS A 96 13.45 -5.13 -31.91
N VAL A 97 14.51 -5.82 -31.44
CA VAL A 97 15.01 -5.65 -30.08
C VAL A 97 15.53 -4.23 -29.86
N MET A 98 16.25 -3.66 -30.83
CA MET A 98 16.72 -2.28 -30.77
C MET A 98 15.55 -1.27 -30.68
N ALA A 99 14.49 -1.47 -31.47
CA ALA A 99 13.27 -0.67 -31.36
C ALA A 99 12.61 -0.81 -29.98
N GLY A 100 12.57 -2.01 -29.42
CA GLY A 100 12.08 -2.27 -28.06
C GLY A 100 12.91 -1.56 -26.98
N CYS A 101 14.23 -1.52 -27.12
CA CYS A 101 15.11 -0.82 -26.19
C CYS A 101 14.85 0.69 -26.14
N PHE A 102 14.49 1.34 -27.24
CA PHE A 102 14.06 2.75 -27.22
C PHE A 102 12.84 2.96 -26.31
N GLY A 103 11.87 2.05 -26.35
CA GLY A 103 10.72 2.06 -25.45
C GLY A 103 11.14 1.91 -23.98
N VAL A 104 12.02 0.96 -23.68
CA VAL A 104 12.55 0.74 -22.32
C VAL A 104 13.26 1.98 -21.76
N ILE A 105 14.00 2.72 -22.60
CA ILE A 105 14.65 3.97 -22.19
C ILE A 105 13.61 5.03 -21.80
N ILE A 106 12.57 5.21 -22.62
CA ILE A 106 11.50 6.20 -22.35
C ILE A 106 10.74 5.86 -21.07
N TYR A 107 10.29 4.61 -20.92
CA TYR A 107 9.64 4.15 -19.69
C TYR A 107 10.56 4.24 -18.49
N GLY A 108 11.85 4.01 -18.70
CA GLY A 108 12.83 4.10 -17.66
C GLY A 108 13.05 5.48 -17.10
N ILE A 109 13.06 6.50 -17.97
CA ILE A 109 13.06 7.91 -17.56
C ILE A 109 11.82 8.20 -16.71
N ALA A 110 10.64 7.73 -17.12
CA ALA A 110 9.40 7.93 -16.34
C ALA A 110 9.48 7.28 -14.95
N ILE A 111 9.97 6.04 -14.86
CA ILE A 111 10.18 5.32 -13.59
C ILE A 111 11.16 6.10 -12.71
N HIS A 112 12.26 6.61 -13.26
CA HIS A 112 13.22 7.44 -12.53
C HIS A 112 12.58 8.70 -11.93
N PHE A 113 11.72 9.37 -12.69
CA PHE A 113 10.98 10.55 -12.20
C PHE A 113 10.00 10.18 -11.07
N ILE A 114 9.24 9.09 -11.22
CA ILE A 114 8.30 8.61 -10.20
C ILE A 114 9.05 8.26 -8.91
N PHE A 115 10.14 7.50 -9.01
CA PHE A 115 10.96 7.15 -7.84
C PHE A 115 11.57 8.38 -7.17
N ARG A 116 12.03 9.35 -7.97
CA ARG A 116 12.58 10.61 -7.43
C ARG A 116 11.51 11.45 -6.76
N TYR A 117 10.29 11.48 -7.29
CA TYR A 117 9.15 12.13 -6.68
C TYR A 117 8.82 11.53 -5.31
N PHE A 118 8.67 10.20 -5.23
CA PHE A 118 8.42 9.52 -3.95
C PHE A 118 9.58 9.67 -2.95
N ALA A 119 10.83 9.73 -3.42
CA ALA A 119 11.98 9.97 -2.55
C ALA A 119 11.95 11.40 -1.94
N LEU A 120 11.53 12.41 -2.70
CA LEU A 120 11.36 13.78 -2.22
C LEU A 120 10.22 13.88 -1.19
N GLU A 121 9.08 13.23 -1.46
CA GLU A 121 8.00 13.12 -0.47
C GLU A 121 8.46 12.41 0.80
N SER A 122 9.32 11.39 0.66
CA SER A 122 9.89 10.67 1.79
C SER A 122 10.76 11.57 2.68
N GLU A 123 11.54 12.49 2.12
CA GLU A 123 12.32 13.43 2.94
C GLU A 123 11.43 14.43 3.66
N ALA A 124 10.39 14.94 3.00
CA ALA A 124 9.41 15.85 3.61
C ALA A 124 8.69 15.18 4.80
N VAL A 125 8.19 13.96 4.61
CA VAL A 125 7.51 13.20 5.68
C VAL A 125 8.48 12.83 6.81
N LYS A 126 9.73 12.45 6.49
CA LYS A 126 10.76 12.19 7.51
C LYS A 126 11.09 13.45 8.31
N SER A 127 11.20 14.60 7.67
CA SER A 127 11.46 15.87 8.37
C SER A 127 10.31 16.29 9.28
N ALA A 128 9.06 16.01 8.88
CA ALA A 128 7.86 16.39 9.63
C ALA A 128 7.53 15.42 10.77
N PHE A 129 7.79 14.12 10.62
CA PHE A 129 7.33 13.08 11.54
C PHE A 129 8.44 12.21 12.17
N ASP A 130 9.70 12.34 11.73
CA ASP A 130 10.85 11.51 12.15
C ASP A 130 10.65 9.99 11.93
N ILE A 131 9.89 9.62 10.88
CA ILE A 131 9.58 8.22 10.55
C ILE A 131 10.35 7.78 9.29
N ASN A 132 10.91 6.56 9.31
CA ASN A 132 11.52 5.94 8.12
C ASN A 132 10.46 5.26 7.24
N ILE A 133 10.39 5.69 5.99
CA ILE A 133 9.30 5.43 5.04
C ILE A 133 9.49 4.17 4.22
N THR A 134 10.72 3.69 4.10
CA THR A 134 11.10 2.55 3.27
C THR A 134 10.56 1.19 3.74
N GLU A 135 9.96 1.13 4.93
CA GLU A 135 9.47 -0.12 5.55
C GLU A 135 7.97 -0.08 5.91
N THR A 136 7.21 0.94 5.51
CA THR A 136 5.80 1.07 5.92
C THR A 136 4.95 1.71 4.83
N ALA A 137 3.78 1.14 4.54
CA ALA A 137 2.77 1.79 3.72
C ALA A 137 2.01 2.82 4.58
N TYR A 138 1.99 4.08 4.16
CA TYR A 138 1.32 5.17 4.89
C TYR A 138 0.50 6.03 3.92
N ALA A 139 -0.50 6.72 4.47
CA ALA A 139 -1.20 7.82 3.81
C ALA A 139 -0.99 9.05 4.69
N ALA A 140 -0.31 10.08 4.15
CA ALA A 140 -0.02 11.32 4.87
C ALA A 140 -0.37 12.53 4.00
N ALA A 141 -0.86 13.59 4.64
CA ALA A 141 -1.08 14.89 4.02
C ALA A 141 -0.27 15.94 4.78
N ILE A 142 0.61 16.64 4.06
CA ILE A 142 1.40 17.75 4.61
C ILE A 142 0.85 19.04 4.00
N PHE A 143 0.13 19.83 4.79
CA PHE A 143 -0.49 21.08 4.32
C PHE A 143 0.51 22.22 4.18
N TYR A 144 1.58 22.22 4.98
CA TYR A 144 2.61 23.26 5.02
C TYR A 144 4.02 22.67 4.91
N PRO A 145 4.42 22.11 3.76
CA PRO A 145 5.79 21.67 3.56
C PRO A 145 6.77 22.86 3.70
N PRO A 146 7.96 22.66 4.28
CA PRO A 146 9.00 23.69 4.35
C PRO A 146 9.62 23.90 2.98
N ASP A 147 9.75 25.17 2.56
CA ASP A 147 10.47 25.57 1.35
C ASP A 147 12.00 25.42 1.53
N HIS A 148 12.79 25.62 0.47
CA HIS A 148 14.26 25.58 0.48
C HIS A 148 14.89 26.55 1.51
N LEU A 149 14.15 27.59 1.92
CA LEU A 149 14.54 28.56 2.95
C LEU A 149 13.95 28.25 4.34
N GLY A 150 13.21 27.14 4.49
CA GLY A 150 12.58 26.70 5.73
C GLY A 150 11.22 27.35 6.04
N HIS A 151 10.69 28.20 5.16
CA HIS A 151 9.38 28.83 5.34
C HIS A 151 8.23 27.88 4.95
N PRO A 152 7.14 27.78 5.73
CA PRO A 152 6.00 26.94 5.41
C PRO A 152 5.21 27.50 4.20
N ILE A 153 5.01 26.70 3.17
CA ILE A 153 4.18 27.05 1.99
C ILE A 153 2.92 26.20 1.93
N PHE A 154 1.77 26.80 1.62
CA PHE A 154 0.51 26.06 1.58
C PHE A 154 0.39 25.14 0.35
N ASN A 155 0.19 23.85 0.57
CA ASN A 155 0.05 22.85 -0.50
C ASN A 155 -1.42 22.57 -0.85
N TYR A 156 -1.88 23.15 -1.96
CA TYR A 156 -3.26 23.01 -2.44
C TYR A 156 -3.63 21.58 -2.87
N GLN A 157 -2.67 20.76 -3.32
CA GLN A 157 -2.92 19.39 -3.75
C GLN A 157 -3.23 18.49 -2.55
N CYS A 158 -2.45 18.62 -1.47
CA CYS A 158 -2.73 17.92 -0.22
C CYS A 158 -4.05 18.37 0.42
N PHE A 159 -4.37 19.67 0.33
CA PHE A 159 -5.66 20.22 0.78
C PHE A 159 -6.84 19.62 0.01
N LEU A 160 -6.76 19.56 -1.31
CA LEU A 160 -7.82 18.98 -2.14
C LEU A 160 -7.98 17.48 -1.84
N GLY A 161 -6.88 16.73 -1.76
CA GLY A 161 -6.90 15.30 -1.42
C GLY A 161 -7.50 15.00 -0.04
N SER A 162 -7.11 15.76 0.98
CA SER A 162 -7.69 15.64 2.32
C SER A 162 -9.18 15.99 2.34
N THR A 163 -9.59 17.01 1.58
CA THR A 163 -11.00 17.41 1.47
C THR A 163 -11.84 16.31 0.83
N MET A 164 -11.35 15.70 -0.27
CA MET A 164 -12.04 14.58 -0.91
C MET A 164 -12.15 13.36 0.02
N TYR A 165 -11.10 13.06 0.78
CA TYR A 165 -11.12 11.98 1.78
C TYR A 165 -12.17 12.22 2.87
N LEU A 166 -12.27 13.44 3.41
CA LEU A 166 -13.29 13.81 4.40
C LEU A 166 -14.71 13.69 3.82
N LEU A 167 -14.93 14.08 2.57
CA LEU A 167 -16.24 13.95 1.91
C LEU A 167 -16.67 12.48 1.76
N ILE A 168 -15.74 11.59 1.40
CA ILE A 168 -16.00 10.15 1.32
C ILE A 168 -16.38 9.59 2.68
N MET A 169 -15.75 10.05 3.77
CA MET A 169 -16.03 9.61 5.14
C MET A 169 -17.38 10.10 5.69
N ILE A 170 -17.87 11.27 5.23
CA ILE A 170 -19.15 11.83 5.69
C ILE A 170 -20.35 10.98 5.23
N ILE A 171 -20.28 10.40 4.02
CA ILE A 171 -21.38 9.61 3.44
C ILE A 171 -21.79 8.41 4.31
N PRO A 172 -20.90 7.46 4.67
CA PRO A 172 -21.26 6.34 5.53
C PRO A 172 -21.65 6.79 6.93
N PHE A 173 -21.04 7.86 7.45
CA PHE A 173 -21.40 8.42 8.76
C PHE A 173 -22.84 8.93 8.79
N ALA A 174 -23.25 9.69 7.78
CA ALA A 174 -24.61 10.21 7.64
C ALA A 174 -25.63 9.06 7.56
N ILE A 175 -25.32 8.00 6.80
CA ILE A 175 -26.18 6.81 6.68
C ILE A 175 -26.37 6.15 8.05
N VAL A 176 -25.28 5.90 8.79
CA VAL A 176 -25.34 5.28 10.13
C VAL A 176 -26.17 6.12 11.09
N VAL A 177 -25.96 7.44 11.13
CA VAL A 177 -26.71 8.35 12.00
C VAL A 177 -28.21 8.36 11.65
N VAL A 178 -28.56 8.47 10.37
CA VAL A 178 -29.96 8.46 9.91
C VAL A 178 -30.65 7.14 10.25
N ILE A 179 -29.98 6.00 9.98
CA ILE A 179 -30.50 4.68 10.32
C ILE A 179 -30.66 4.55 11.84
N CYS A 180 -29.68 4.98 12.63
CA CYS A 180 -29.72 4.92 14.10
C CYS A 180 -30.88 5.76 14.69
N ILE A 181 -31.07 7.00 14.23
CA ILE A 181 -32.19 7.86 14.66
C ILE A 181 -33.53 7.23 14.29
N LYS A 182 -33.67 6.75 13.04
CA LYS A 182 -34.90 6.09 12.57
C LYS A 182 -35.20 4.82 13.37
N SER A 183 -34.15 4.09 13.72
CA SER A 183 -34.20 2.86 14.51
C SER A 183 -34.72 3.10 15.93
N VAL A 184 -34.16 4.09 16.63
CA VAL A 184 -34.59 4.46 17.99
C VAL A 184 -36.03 4.97 18.01
N ARG A 185 -36.43 5.80 17.02
CA ARG A 185 -37.82 6.28 16.90
C ARG A 185 -38.81 5.14 16.70
N LYS A 186 -38.45 4.15 15.90
CA LYS A 186 -39.31 3.01 15.60
C LYS A 186 -39.53 2.10 16.82
N ILE A 187 -38.51 1.91 17.67
CA ILE A 187 -38.64 1.16 18.94
C ILE A 187 -39.64 1.83 19.88
N ARG A 188 -39.59 3.16 20.02
CA ARG A 188 -40.49 3.91 20.90
C ARG A 188 -41.98 3.78 20.53
N GLN A 189 -42.29 3.36 19.29
CA GLN A 189 -43.65 3.23 18.79
C GLN A 189 -44.26 1.83 18.97
N PHE A 190 -43.50 0.79 19.38
CA PHE A 190 -44.00 -0.58 19.48
C PHE A 190 -44.26 -1.03 20.94
N PRO A 191 -45.49 -1.49 21.29
CA PRO A 191 -45.77 -2.11 22.59
C PRO A 191 -45.18 -3.53 22.70
N MET A 192 -44.54 -3.83 23.83
CA MET A 192 -43.74 -5.05 24.12
C MET A 192 -44.61 -6.29 24.41
N SER A 193 -45.30 -6.90 23.42
CA SER A 193 -46.22 -8.02 23.70
C SER A 193 -46.19 -9.26 22.80
N LYS A 194 -45.17 -9.52 21.97
CA LYS A 194 -45.08 -10.79 21.22
C LYS A 194 -43.72 -11.48 21.34
N TYR A 195 -43.73 -12.64 22.01
CA TYR A 195 -42.63 -13.49 22.48
C TYR A 195 -41.63 -14.03 21.42
N GLY A 196 -41.69 -13.57 20.17
CA GLY A 196 -40.65 -13.79 19.14
C GLY A 196 -39.87 -12.52 18.79
N LYS A 197 -40.35 -11.35 19.23
CA LYS A 197 -39.72 -10.04 19.02
C LYS A 197 -38.64 -9.73 20.05
N ASP A 198 -38.67 -10.35 21.23
CA ASP A 198 -37.78 -9.96 22.33
C ASP A 198 -36.32 -10.28 22.03
N PHE A 199 -36.03 -11.45 21.45
CA PHE A 199 -34.68 -11.83 21.01
C PHE A 199 -34.17 -10.95 19.86
N GLN A 200 -35.00 -10.70 18.84
CA GLN A 200 -34.64 -9.81 17.73
C GLN A 200 -34.47 -8.35 18.21
N MET A 201 -35.27 -7.90 19.18
CA MET A 201 -35.18 -6.59 19.80
C MET A 201 -33.91 -6.45 20.64
N GLN A 202 -33.46 -7.52 21.31
CA GLN A 202 -32.18 -7.55 22.01
C GLN A 202 -31.00 -7.42 21.04
N LEU A 203 -31.00 -8.21 19.96
CA LEU A 203 -29.99 -8.12 18.91
C LEU A 203 -29.98 -6.73 18.26
N TYR A 204 -31.15 -6.15 18.04
CA TYR A 204 -31.30 -4.82 17.47
C TYR A 204 -30.84 -3.69 18.41
N LYS A 205 -31.12 -3.78 19.72
CA LYS A 205 -30.57 -2.86 20.73
C LYS A 205 -29.05 -2.97 20.83
N ALA A 206 -28.52 -4.19 20.79
CA ALA A 206 -27.08 -4.44 20.75
C ALA A 206 -26.44 -3.82 19.50
N LEU A 207 -27.07 -3.97 18.33
CA LEU A 207 -26.64 -3.39 17.07
C LEU A 207 -26.61 -1.85 17.13
N ILE A 208 -27.62 -1.22 17.70
CA ILE A 208 -27.65 0.24 17.90
C ILE A 208 -26.48 0.67 18.81
N ALA A 209 -26.27 -0.02 19.94
CA ALA A 209 -25.16 0.29 20.85
C ALA A 209 -23.79 0.10 20.16
N GLN A 210 -23.63 -0.98 19.40
CA GLN A 210 -22.42 -1.28 18.63
C GLN A 210 -22.14 -0.23 17.55
N THR A 211 -23.17 0.36 16.93
CA THR A 211 -22.96 1.46 15.97
C THR A 211 -22.64 2.80 16.63
N LEU A 212 -23.14 3.06 17.84
CA LEU A 212 -22.95 4.33 18.53
C LEU A 212 -21.56 4.45 19.18
N ILE A 213 -21.02 3.34 19.70
CA ILE A 213 -19.71 3.30 20.35
C ILE A 213 -18.57 3.79 19.42
N PRO A 214 -18.33 3.22 18.23
CA PRO A 214 -17.30 3.70 17.32
C PRO A 214 -17.58 5.12 16.82
N VAL A 215 -18.84 5.53 16.68
CA VAL A 215 -19.19 6.91 16.30
C VAL A 215 -18.66 7.92 17.32
N ILE A 216 -18.89 7.65 18.61
CA ILE A 216 -18.47 8.55 19.69
C ILE A 216 -16.96 8.45 19.97
N PHE A 217 -16.42 7.23 20.06
CA PHE A 217 -15.06 7.00 20.55
C PHE A 217 -13.99 6.95 19.45
N LEU A 218 -14.35 6.73 18.19
CA LEU A 218 -13.41 6.68 17.07
C LEU A 218 -13.72 7.78 16.04
N PHE A 219 -14.89 7.75 15.40
CA PHE A 219 -15.15 8.60 14.23
C PHE A 219 -15.12 10.10 14.54
N ILE A 220 -15.77 10.56 15.62
CA ILE A 220 -15.73 11.98 16.00
C ILE A 220 -14.27 12.43 16.32
N PRO A 221 -13.53 11.76 17.23
CA PRO A 221 -12.14 12.12 17.50
C PRO A 221 -11.20 12.06 16.29
N PHE A 222 -11.33 11.04 15.42
CA PHE A 222 -10.54 10.94 14.19
C PHE A 222 -10.90 12.06 13.20
N GLY A 223 -12.18 12.41 13.09
CA GLY A 223 -12.64 13.53 12.26
C GLY A 223 -12.02 14.86 12.70
N VAL A 224 -12.01 15.13 14.01
CA VAL A 224 -11.32 16.31 14.58
C VAL A 224 -9.82 16.25 14.25
N LEU A 225 -9.17 15.10 14.46
CA LEU A 225 -7.75 14.91 14.19
C LEU A 225 -7.35 15.12 12.73
N PHE A 226 -8.21 14.82 11.76
CA PHE A 226 -7.94 15.10 10.34
C PHE A 226 -8.14 16.56 9.95
N VAL A 227 -8.97 17.31 10.68
CA VAL A 227 -9.25 18.73 10.42
C VAL A 227 -8.22 19.65 11.09
N LEU A 228 -7.74 19.31 12.30
CA LEU A 228 -6.79 20.14 13.07
C LEU A 228 -5.50 20.52 12.31
N PRO A 229 -4.84 19.62 11.55
CA PRO A 229 -3.60 19.95 10.84
C PRO A 229 -3.79 20.98 9.71
N ILE A 230 -5.01 21.15 9.19
CA ILE A 230 -5.33 22.19 8.18
C ILE A 230 -5.16 23.59 8.78
N PHE A 231 -5.44 23.73 10.08
CA PHE A 231 -5.30 24.98 10.83
C PHE A 231 -3.94 25.10 11.55
N GLU A 232 -2.96 24.26 11.19
CA GLU A 232 -1.66 24.16 11.86
C GLU A 232 -1.74 23.80 13.37
N ILE A 233 -2.88 23.25 13.82
CA ILE A 233 -3.04 22.82 15.20
C ILE A 233 -2.53 21.38 15.35
N SER A 234 -1.42 21.21 16.07
CA SER A 234 -0.85 19.89 16.35
C SER A 234 -1.29 19.37 17.73
N CYS A 235 -2.00 18.23 17.75
CA CYS A 235 -2.45 17.58 18.98
C CYS A 235 -1.84 16.18 19.13
N LYS A 236 -0.55 16.13 19.48
CA LYS A 236 0.18 14.86 19.67
C LYS A 236 -0.44 13.94 20.73
N THR A 237 -0.96 14.52 21.82
CA THR A 237 -1.62 13.76 22.89
C THR A 237 -2.93 13.11 22.42
N LEU A 238 -3.69 13.81 21.58
CA LEU A 238 -4.95 13.30 21.01
C LEU A 238 -4.68 12.14 20.04
N SER A 239 -3.70 12.28 19.15
CA SER A 239 -3.33 11.21 18.20
C SER A 239 -2.78 9.97 18.88
N THR A 240 -1.95 10.15 19.91
CA THR A 240 -1.40 9.03 20.69
C THR A 240 -2.50 8.29 21.44
N SER A 241 -3.37 9.02 22.15
CA SER A 241 -4.52 8.43 22.87
C SER A 241 -5.45 7.67 21.92
N LEU A 242 -5.75 8.23 20.74
CA LEU A 242 -6.62 7.59 19.75
C LEU A 242 -6.03 6.31 19.17
N THR A 243 -4.71 6.23 19.05
CA THR A 243 -4.04 5.02 18.57
C THR A 243 -4.30 3.84 19.51
N PHE A 244 -4.28 4.07 20.83
CA PHE A 244 -4.63 3.04 21.82
C PHE A 244 -6.12 2.68 21.80
N VAL A 245 -7.01 3.67 21.69
CA VAL A 245 -8.46 3.44 21.59
C VAL A 245 -8.79 2.63 20.33
N TYR A 246 -8.16 2.95 19.20
CA TYR A 246 -8.29 2.20 17.96
C TYR A 246 -7.80 0.75 18.09
N ALA A 247 -6.66 0.51 18.74
CA ALA A 247 -6.15 -0.84 18.97
C ALA A 247 -7.07 -1.69 19.87
N LEU A 248 -7.77 -1.06 20.82
CA LEU A 248 -8.72 -1.74 21.72
C LEU A 248 -10.10 -1.95 21.13
N TYR A 249 -10.45 -1.25 20.05
CA TYR A 249 -11.78 -1.31 19.45
C TYR A 249 -12.27 -2.72 19.08
N PRO A 250 -11.45 -3.61 18.46
CA PRO A 250 -11.90 -4.97 18.15
C PRO A 250 -12.37 -5.78 19.37
N VAL A 251 -11.86 -5.44 20.57
CA VAL A 251 -12.30 -6.06 21.83
C VAL A 251 -13.62 -5.46 22.32
N VAL A 252 -13.83 -4.17 22.09
CA VAL A 252 -15.02 -3.43 22.54
C VAL A 252 -16.25 -3.72 21.67
N ASP A 253 -16.06 -3.85 20.36
CA ASP A 253 -17.12 -4.06 19.36
C ASP A 253 -18.10 -5.22 19.67
N PRO A 254 -17.65 -6.43 20.10
CA PRO A 254 -18.56 -7.52 20.42
C PRO A 254 -19.25 -7.41 21.79
N LEU A 255 -18.78 -6.54 22.70
CA LEU A 255 -19.29 -6.47 24.08
C LEU A 255 -20.79 -6.13 24.16
N PRO A 256 -21.34 -5.18 23.38
CA PRO A 256 -22.78 -4.92 23.40
C PRO A 256 -23.60 -6.16 23.08
N ILE A 257 -23.23 -6.95 22.07
CA ILE A 257 -23.95 -8.18 21.73
C ILE A 257 -23.88 -9.20 22.89
N MET A 258 -22.70 -9.36 23.50
CA MET A 258 -22.50 -10.27 24.62
C MET A 258 -23.33 -9.90 25.87
N PHE A 259 -23.52 -8.60 26.14
CA PHE A 259 -24.24 -8.12 27.33
C PHE A 259 -25.75 -7.91 27.10
N PHE A 260 -26.19 -7.51 25.91
CA PHE A 260 -27.61 -7.22 25.62
C PHE A 260 -28.43 -8.44 25.22
N VAL A 261 -27.80 -9.52 24.73
CA VAL A 261 -28.51 -10.75 24.33
C VAL A 261 -28.51 -11.74 25.50
N ASP A 262 -29.71 -12.05 26.01
CA ASP A 262 -29.88 -12.85 27.24
C ASP A 262 -29.28 -14.26 27.12
N SER A 263 -29.34 -14.86 25.93
CA SER A 263 -28.76 -16.19 25.68
C SER A 263 -27.24 -16.20 25.86
N TYR A 264 -26.54 -15.16 25.41
CA TYR A 264 -25.08 -15.05 25.58
C TYR A 264 -24.71 -14.71 27.02
N ARG A 265 -25.41 -13.74 27.64
CA ARG A 265 -25.16 -13.37 29.03
C ARG A 265 -25.33 -14.54 30.00
N ARG A 266 -26.32 -15.41 29.78
CA ARG A 266 -26.53 -16.61 30.62
C ARG A 266 -25.38 -17.61 30.52
N VAL A 267 -24.85 -17.83 29.31
CA VAL A 267 -23.71 -18.73 29.10
C VAL A 267 -22.43 -18.15 29.73
N ILE A 268 -22.18 -16.85 29.55
CA ILE A 268 -21.04 -16.15 30.15
C ILE A 268 -21.10 -16.20 31.68
N SER A 269 -22.28 -15.93 32.26
CA SER A 269 -22.47 -16.00 33.72
C SER A 269 -22.21 -17.41 34.25
N LYS A 270 -22.67 -18.46 33.56
CA LYS A 270 -22.35 -19.86 33.91
C LYS A 270 -20.84 -20.15 33.81
N PHE A 271 -20.16 -19.61 32.82
CA PHE A 271 -18.70 -19.76 32.67
C PHE A 271 -17.92 -19.04 33.78
N ILE A 272 -18.34 -17.83 34.16
CA ILE A 272 -17.72 -17.04 35.23
C ILE A 272 -17.99 -17.66 36.62
N THR A 273 -19.14 -18.32 36.80
CA THR A 273 -19.51 -19.00 38.04
C THR A 273 -19.05 -20.46 38.11
N TRP A 274 -18.54 -21.03 37.02
CA TRP A 274 -17.97 -22.37 37.01
C TRP A 274 -16.59 -22.36 37.70
N LYS A 275 -16.55 -22.85 38.94
CA LYS A 275 -15.29 -23.21 39.59
C LYS A 275 -14.72 -24.46 38.90
N PRO A 276 -13.45 -24.48 38.49
CA PRO A 276 -12.84 -25.71 38.00
C PRO A 276 -12.80 -26.72 39.15
N CYS A 277 -13.65 -27.76 39.08
CA CYS A 277 -13.44 -28.94 39.90
C CYS A 277 -12.21 -29.66 39.33
N PHE A 278 -11.08 -29.54 40.02
CA PHE A 278 -9.95 -30.44 39.80
C PHE A 278 -10.42 -31.86 40.14
N PRO A 279 -10.39 -32.82 39.20
CA PRO A 279 -10.66 -34.20 39.54
C PRO A 279 -9.46 -34.71 40.34
N ASN A 280 -9.65 -34.88 41.65
CA ASN A 280 -8.73 -35.69 42.43
C ASN A 280 -8.78 -37.12 41.88
N LYS A 281 -7.62 -37.64 41.52
CA LYS A 281 -7.42 -39.05 41.15
C LYS A 281 -8.07 -39.94 42.20
N VAL A 282 -9.00 -40.79 41.76
CA VAL A 282 -9.20 -42.10 42.37
C VAL A 282 -9.20 -43.11 41.25
N ASN A 283 -8.01 -43.64 40.97
CA ASN A 283 -7.87 -44.93 40.32
C ASN A 283 -8.08 -45.99 41.41
N THR A 284 -9.24 -46.64 41.39
CA THR A 284 -9.34 -48.06 41.74
C THR A 284 -10.64 -48.61 41.16
N VAL A 285 -10.45 -49.31 40.05
CA VAL A 285 -11.36 -50.32 39.51
C VAL A 285 -11.48 -51.44 40.54
N SER A 286 -12.71 -51.78 40.96
CA SER A 286 -13.15 -53.09 41.50
C SER A 286 -14.67 -53.00 41.67
N GLU A 287 -15.45 -53.38 40.66
CA GLU A 287 -16.12 -54.69 40.54
C GLU A 287 -17.60 -54.63 40.90
N GLU A 288 -18.40 -54.35 39.85
CA GLU A 288 -19.77 -54.81 39.71
C GLU A 288 -19.79 -56.35 39.70
N VAL A 289 -19.92 -57.00 40.87
CA VAL A 289 -20.23 -58.45 40.93
C VAL A 289 -21.34 -58.81 41.95
N GLN A 290 -21.82 -57.89 42.78
CA GLN A 290 -22.75 -58.27 43.87
C GLN A 290 -24.22 -57.85 43.66
N SER A 291 -24.76 -58.10 42.46
CA SER A 291 -26.21 -57.92 42.20
C SER A 291 -26.84 -59.01 41.32
N ARG A 292 -26.21 -60.19 41.21
CA ARG A 292 -26.71 -61.28 40.34
C ARG A 292 -26.88 -62.66 40.98
N GLU A 293 -26.87 -62.80 42.30
CA GLU A 293 -26.98 -64.12 42.97
C GLU A 293 -28.01 -64.26 44.12
N GLU A 294 -28.98 -63.35 44.29
CA GLU A 294 -30.07 -63.55 45.29
C GLU A 294 -31.45 -63.74 44.63
N SER A 295 -31.52 -64.55 43.57
CA SER A 295 -32.81 -64.94 42.93
C SER A 295 -32.94 -66.44 42.72
N PHE A 296 -32.26 -67.26 43.53
CA PHE A 296 -32.47 -68.71 43.61
C PHE A 296 -32.14 -69.20 45.03
N CYS A 297 -33.10 -69.07 45.94
CA CYS A 297 -33.55 -70.06 46.94
C CYS A 297 -34.51 -69.40 47.95
#